data_AF-A0A7L2US05-F1
#
_entry.id   AF-A0A7L2US05-F1
#
_cell.length_a   1.000
_cell.length_b   1.000
_cell.length_c   1.000
_cell.angle_alpha   90.00
_cell.angle_beta   90.00
_cell.angle_gamma   90.00
#
_symmetry.space_group_name_H-M   'P 1'
#
loop_
_entity.id
_entity.type
_entity.pdbx_description
1 polymer ?
#
loop_
_entity_poly.entity_id
_entity_poly.type
_entity_poly.pdbx_seq_one_letter_code
_entity_poly.pdbx_strand_id
1 'polypeptide(L)'
;QTFTAWCNSHLRKAGTQIENIDEDFRDGLKLMLLLEVISGERLPKPERGKMRVHKINNVNKALDFIASKGVKLVSIGAEEIVDGNAKMTLGMIWTIILRFAIQDISVEETSAKEGLLLWCQRKTAPYKNVNVQNFHISWKDGLAFNALIHRHRPELIEYDKLRKDDPVTNLNNAFEVAEKYLDIPKMLDAEDIVNTARPDEKAIMTYVSSFYHAFSGAQKAETAANRICKVLAVNQENEHLMEDYEKLASDLLEWIKRTIPWLEDRSPQKTIQEMQQKLEDFRDYRRVHKPPKVQEKCQLEINFNTLQTKLRLSNRPAFMPSEGKMVSDINNGWQHLEQAEKGYEEWLLNEIRRLERLDHLAEKFRQKASIHEAWTEGKEAMLKQKDYETATLSDIKALIRKHEAFESDLAAHQDRVEQIAAIAQELNELDYYDSPSVNARCQKICDQWDVLGSLTHSRREALEKTEKQLETIDELHLEYAKRAAPFNNWMESAMEDLQDMFIVHTIEEIQ
;
A
#
# COMPACT_ATOMS: atom_id res chain seq x y z
N GLN A 1 -58.48 0.85 45.47
CA GLN A 1 -57.23 0.63 46.23
C GLN A 1 -56.05 0.34 45.31
N THR A 2 -56.02 -0.77 44.56
CA THR A 2 -54.89 -1.10 43.65
C THR A 2 -54.55 -0.01 42.64
N PHE A 3 -55.55 0.55 41.97
CA PHE A 3 -55.33 1.63 41.01
C PHE A 3 -54.80 2.90 41.69
N THR A 4 -55.27 3.21 42.90
CA THR A 4 -54.76 4.33 43.71
C THR A 4 -53.26 4.13 44.02
N ALA A 5 -52.89 2.93 44.50
CA ALA A 5 -51.50 2.58 44.79
C ALA A 5 -50.61 2.61 43.55
N TRP A 6 -51.12 2.12 42.41
CA TRP A 6 -50.42 2.20 41.12
C TRP A 6 -50.19 3.65 40.69
N CYS A 7 -51.21 4.50 40.73
CA CYS A 7 -51.05 5.93 40.44
C CYS A 7 -50.02 6.58 41.36
N ASN A 8 -50.07 6.30 42.66
CA ASN A 8 -49.11 6.84 43.63
C ASN A 8 -47.68 6.34 43.40
N SER A 9 -47.50 5.12 42.90
CA SER A 9 -46.18 4.58 42.55
C SER A 9 -45.46 5.41 41.46
N HIS A 10 -46.24 6.07 40.60
CA HIS A 10 -45.76 6.98 39.57
C HIS A 10 -45.73 8.43 40.08
N LEU A 11 -46.80 8.91 40.70
CA LEU A 11 -46.91 10.29 41.19
C LEU A 11 -45.88 10.64 42.28
N ARG A 12 -45.42 9.66 43.07
CA ARG A 12 -44.32 9.87 44.05
C ARG A 12 -43.05 10.40 43.38
N LYS A 13 -42.79 10.04 42.11
CA LYS A 13 -41.64 10.53 41.33
C LYS A 13 -41.77 12.01 40.97
N ALA A 14 -42.99 12.54 40.94
CA ALA A 14 -43.30 13.95 40.74
C ALA A 14 -43.62 14.69 42.06
N GLY A 15 -43.40 14.05 43.21
CA GLY A 15 -43.60 14.66 44.53
C GLY A 15 -45.06 14.88 44.93
N THR A 16 -46.01 14.08 44.40
CA THR A 16 -47.43 14.19 44.76
C THR A 16 -48.08 12.81 44.95
N GLN A 17 -49.29 12.78 45.50
CA GLN A 17 -50.08 11.56 45.73
C GLN A 17 -51.59 11.84 45.69
N ILE A 18 -52.36 10.76 45.55
CA ILE A 18 -53.81 10.73 45.67
C ILE A 18 -54.23 9.86 46.86
N GLU A 19 -55.26 10.30 47.57
CA GLU A 19 -55.90 9.55 48.65
C GLU A 19 -57.19 8.91 48.13
N ASN A 20 -58.02 9.70 47.43
CA ASN A 20 -59.29 9.24 46.90
C ASN A 20 -59.34 9.42 45.37
N ILE A 21 -59.39 8.31 44.64
CA ILE A 21 -59.19 8.29 43.19
C ILE A 21 -60.31 9.00 42.42
N ASP A 22 -61.54 8.93 42.90
CA ASP A 22 -62.72 9.58 42.31
C ASP A 22 -62.86 11.06 42.68
N GLU A 23 -62.11 11.55 43.67
CA GLU A 23 -62.09 12.97 44.05
C GLU A 23 -60.86 13.71 43.53
N ASP A 24 -59.69 13.09 43.67
CA ASP A 24 -58.40 13.71 43.37
C ASP A 24 -58.12 13.90 41.87
N PHE A 25 -58.80 13.15 41.01
CA PHE A 25 -58.68 13.32 39.55
C PHE A 25 -59.70 14.30 38.95
N ARG A 26 -60.66 14.80 39.76
CA ARG A 26 -61.76 15.64 39.27
C ARG A 26 -61.31 16.98 38.72
N ASP A 27 -60.14 17.49 39.11
CA ASP A 27 -59.60 18.76 38.60
C ASP A 27 -58.72 18.60 37.35
N GLY A 28 -58.44 17.35 36.96
CA GLY A 28 -57.59 16.96 35.83
C GLY A 28 -56.09 17.20 36.03
N LEU A 29 -55.65 17.91 37.08
CA LEU A 29 -54.25 18.30 37.25
C LEU A 29 -53.36 17.08 37.58
N LYS A 30 -53.77 16.29 38.56
CA LYS A 30 -53.03 15.07 38.95
C LYS A 30 -53.10 14.01 37.85
N LEU A 31 -54.19 13.96 37.07
CA LEU A 31 -54.34 13.06 35.92
C LEU A 31 -53.36 13.43 34.80
N MET A 32 -53.28 14.72 34.44
CA MET A 32 -52.33 15.20 33.45
C MET A 32 -50.88 14.91 33.88
N LEU A 33 -50.54 15.19 35.14
CA LEU A 33 -49.21 14.91 35.66
C LEU A 33 -48.88 13.41 35.66
N LEU A 34 -49.84 12.56 36.01
CA LEU A 34 -49.67 11.10 35.90
C LEU A 34 -49.33 10.70 34.46
N LEU A 35 -50.05 11.23 33.47
CA LEU A 35 -49.80 10.96 32.05
C LEU A 35 -48.41 11.44 31.61
N GLU A 36 -47.96 12.61 32.06
CA GLU A 36 -46.59 13.08 31.79
C GLU A 36 -45.54 12.14 32.36
N VAL A 37 -45.73 11.68 33.61
CA VAL A 37 -44.76 10.80 34.28
C VAL A 37 -44.67 9.42 33.62
N ILE A 38 -45.80 8.83 33.23
CA ILE A 38 -45.80 7.49 32.62
C ILE A 38 -45.37 7.50 31.15
N SER A 39 -45.60 8.59 30.43
CA SER A 39 -45.23 8.70 29.01
C SER A 39 -43.85 9.32 28.77
N GLY A 40 -43.35 10.12 29.72
CA GLY A 40 -42.16 10.96 29.55
C GLY A 40 -42.39 12.20 28.67
N GLU A 41 -43.61 12.44 28.20
CA GLU A 41 -43.97 13.56 27.34
C GLU A 41 -44.68 14.68 28.12
N ARG A 42 -44.51 15.93 27.69
CA ARG A 42 -45.19 17.08 28.30
C ARG A 42 -46.56 17.29 27.67
N LEU A 43 -47.59 17.44 28.52
CA LEU A 43 -48.95 17.77 28.09
C LEU A 43 -49.11 19.30 27.97
N PRO A 44 -50.17 19.77 27.28
CA PRO A 44 -50.49 21.20 27.21
C PRO A 44 -50.66 21.81 28.61
N LYS A 45 -50.34 23.10 28.76
CA LYS A 45 -50.41 23.77 30.07
C LYS A 45 -51.81 23.64 30.70
N PRO A 46 -51.91 23.20 31.97
CA PRO A 46 -53.18 23.08 32.65
C PRO A 46 -53.78 24.44 33.01
N GLU A 47 -55.11 24.52 33.04
CA GLU A 47 -55.87 25.66 33.55
C GLU A 47 -55.99 25.56 35.07
N ARG A 48 -55.57 26.60 35.79
CA ARG A 48 -55.51 26.62 37.26
C ARG A 48 -56.77 27.19 37.94
N GLY A 49 -57.80 27.52 37.18
CA GLY A 49 -59.00 28.12 37.75
C GLY A 49 -59.90 27.09 38.45
N LYS A 50 -60.70 27.54 39.43
CA LYS A 50 -61.53 26.67 40.28
C LYS A 50 -62.89 26.26 39.67
N MET A 51 -63.33 26.98 38.63
CA MET A 51 -64.62 26.71 37.95
C MET A 51 -64.65 25.33 37.28
N ARG A 52 -65.83 24.71 37.23
CA ARG A 52 -66.05 23.39 36.61
C ARG A 52 -65.55 23.32 35.15
N VAL A 53 -65.69 24.41 34.39
CA VAL A 53 -65.20 24.50 33.00
C VAL A 53 -63.68 24.29 32.88
N HIS A 54 -62.88 24.84 33.80
CA HIS A 54 -61.42 24.65 33.79
C HIS A 54 -61.03 23.21 34.09
N LYS A 55 -61.77 22.56 35.01
CA LYS A 55 -61.58 21.14 35.34
C LYS A 55 -61.88 20.24 34.15
N ILE A 56 -62.99 20.51 33.44
CA ILE A 56 -63.37 19.80 32.22
C ILE A 56 -62.30 19.99 31.14
N ASN A 57 -61.79 21.20 30.94
CA ASN A 57 -60.73 21.45 29.97
C ASN A 57 -59.43 20.68 30.29
N ASN A 58 -59.04 20.59 31.56
CA ASN A 58 -57.88 19.80 31.97
C ASN A 58 -58.08 18.31 31.74
N VAL A 59 -59.25 17.77 32.09
CA VAL A 59 -59.57 16.37 31.84
C VAL A 59 -59.65 16.10 30.33
N ASN A 60 -60.24 16.98 29.53
CA ASN A 60 -60.25 16.85 28.06
C ASN A 60 -58.83 16.79 27.48
N LYS A 61 -57.92 17.68 27.92
CA LYS A 61 -56.50 17.62 27.51
C LYS A 61 -55.86 16.25 27.84
N ALA A 62 -56.19 15.68 29.00
CA ALA A 62 -55.73 14.35 29.38
C ALA A 62 -56.36 13.24 28.52
N LEU A 63 -57.67 13.27 28.27
CA LEU A 63 -58.39 12.29 27.45
C LEU A 63 -57.94 12.34 25.99
N ASP A 64 -57.73 13.54 25.43
CA ASP A 64 -57.20 13.73 24.07
C ASP A 64 -55.80 13.13 23.94
N PHE A 65 -54.95 13.34 24.95
CA PHE A 65 -53.62 12.72 25.01
C PHE A 65 -53.75 11.18 25.03
N ILE A 66 -54.60 10.62 25.88
CA ILE A 66 -54.84 9.18 25.96
C ILE A 66 -55.34 8.62 24.61
N ALA A 67 -56.29 9.30 23.96
CA ALA A 67 -56.80 8.92 22.65
C ALA A 67 -55.71 8.97 21.57
N SER A 68 -54.84 9.99 21.59
CA SER A 68 -53.71 10.12 20.67
C SER A 68 -52.70 8.97 20.77
N LYS A 69 -52.63 8.31 21.94
CA LYS A 69 -51.79 7.13 22.17
C LYS A 69 -52.45 5.82 21.74
N GLY A 70 -53.61 5.88 21.07
CA GLY A 70 -54.28 4.73 20.48
C GLY A 70 -55.25 4.01 21.41
N VAL A 71 -55.68 4.65 22.50
CA VAL A 71 -56.65 4.10 23.45
C VAL A 71 -58.07 4.47 23.03
N LYS A 72 -58.95 3.46 22.89
CA LYS A 72 -60.37 3.69 22.61
C LYS A 72 -61.13 3.99 23.91
N LEU A 73 -61.45 5.26 24.13
CA LEU A 73 -62.27 5.73 25.25
C LEU A 73 -63.76 5.60 24.92
N VAL A 74 -64.31 4.39 24.99
CA VAL A 74 -65.74 4.14 24.75
C VAL A 74 -66.51 4.48 26.03
N SER A 75 -67.46 5.43 25.93
CA SER A 75 -68.35 5.83 27.04
C SER A 75 -67.67 6.53 28.23
N ILE A 76 -66.47 7.08 28.06
CA ILE A 76 -65.77 7.88 29.08
C ILE A 76 -65.66 9.33 28.58
N GLY A 77 -66.45 10.24 29.16
CA GLY A 77 -66.40 11.68 28.91
C GLY A 77 -65.70 12.43 30.04
N ALA A 78 -65.22 13.66 29.78
CA ALA A 78 -64.56 14.48 30.79
C ALA A 78 -65.51 14.88 31.93
N GLU A 79 -66.79 15.04 31.61
CA GLU A 79 -67.86 15.38 32.54
C GLU A 79 -68.00 14.31 33.62
N GLU A 80 -67.97 13.03 33.25
CA GLU A 80 -68.08 11.89 34.16
C GLU A 80 -66.93 11.86 35.19
N ILE A 81 -65.72 12.23 34.76
CA ILE A 81 -64.55 12.29 35.65
C ILE A 81 -64.63 13.50 36.58
N VAL A 82 -65.01 14.67 36.07
CA VAL A 82 -65.14 15.90 36.87
C VAL A 82 -66.28 15.81 37.87
N ASP A 83 -67.35 15.08 37.54
CA ASP A 83 -68.51 14.90 38.41
C ASP A 83 -68.31 13.76 39.43
N GLY A 84 -67.20 13.02 39.35
CA GLY A 84 -66.80 12.02 40.34
C GLY A 84 -67.46 10.65 40.13
N ASN A 85 -67.77 10.27 38.88
CA ASN A 85 -68.28 8.93 38.59
C ASN A 85 -67.16 7.90 38.78
N ALA A 86 -67.19 7.21 39.93
CA ALA A 86 -66.17 6.24 40.32
C ALA A 86 -66.00 5.12 39.27
N LYS A 87 -67.09 4.64 38.66
CA LYS A 87 -67.03 3.57 37.64
C LYS A 87 -66.29 4.04 36.38
N MET A 88 -66.56 5.25 35.92
CA MET A 88 -65.90 5.82 34.74
C MET A 88 -64.45 6.18 35.03
N THR A 89 -64.16 6.71 36.22
CA THR A 89 -62.80 7.03 36.66
C THR A 89 -61.94 5.77 36.75
N LEU A 90 -62.43 4.70 37.37
CA LEU A 90 -61.74 3.41 37.41
C LEU A 90 -61.59 2.80 36.01
N GLY A 91 -62.60 2.96 35.14
CA GLY A 91 -62.55 2.53 33.75
C GLY A 91 -61.43 3.22 32.96
N MET A 92 -61.28 4.53 33.12
CA MET A 92 -60.22 5.33 32.51
C MET A 92 -58.83 4.95 33.03
N ILE A 93 -58.67 4.82 34.35
CA ILE A 93 -57.38 4.44 34.92
C ILE A 93 -56.97 3.04 34.47
N TRP A 94 -57.92 2.11 34.34
CA TRP A 94 -57.65 0.81 33.76
C TRP A 94 -57.17 0.91 32.30
N THR A 95 -57.79 1.73 31.45
CA THR A 95 -57.33 1.84 30.05
C THR A 95 -55.94 2.47 29.96
N ILE A 96 -55.60 3.39 30.86
CA ILE A 96 -54.25 3.94 31.01
C ILE A 96 -53.25 2.85 31.43
N ILE A 97 -53.54 2.08 32.48
CA ILE A 97 -52.69 0.97 32.93
C ILE A 97 -52.50 -0.05 31.81
N LEU A 98 -53.60 -0.45 31.17
CA LEU A 98 -53.58 -1.40 30.07
C LEU A 98 -52.67 -0.88 28.95
N ARG A 99 -52.77 0.40 28.57
CA ARG A 99 -51.97 0.96 27.48
C ARG A 99 -50.50 1.11 27.83
N PHE A 100 -50.19 1.74 28.96
CA PHE A 100 -48.84 2.19 29.28
C PHE A 100 -48.03 1.17 30.10
N ALA A 101 -48.70 0.28 30.84
CA ALA A 101 -48.02 -0.72 31.66
C ALA A 101 -48.14 -2.14 31.10
N ILE A 102 -49.15 -2.46 30.29
CA ILE A 102 -49.37 -3.85 29.86
C ILE A 102 -49.21 -4.02 28.34
N GLN A 103 -49.72 -3.09 27.53
CA GLN A 103 -49.84 -3.26 26.09
C GLN A 103 -48.50 -3.46 25.36
N ASP A 104 -47.43 -2.87 25.89
CA ASP A 104 -46.08 -2.98 25.33
C ASP A 104 -45.33 -4.25 25.81
N ILE A 105 -45.98 -5.07 26.63
CA ILE A 105 -45.47 -6.40 27.02
C ILE A 105 -45.76 -7.37 25.87
N SER A 106 -44.80 -7.56 24.98
CA SER A 106 -44.87 -8.59 23.94
C SER A 106 -43.89 -9.72 24.24
N VAL A 107 -44.43 -10.94 24.32
CA VAL A 107 -43.65 -12.18 24.42
C VAL A 107 -44.14 -13.09 23.30
N GLU A 108 -43.26 -13.43 22.36
CA GLU A 108 -43.53 -14.36 21.24
C GLU A 108 -44.77 -13.99 20.41
N GLU A 109 -44.88 -12.71 20.03
CA GLU A 109 -45.94 -12.21 19.12
C GLU A 109 -47.38 -12.37 19.63
N THR A 110 -47.57 -12.71 20.91
CA THR A 110 -48.89 -12.82 21.54
C THR A 110 -49.44 -11.45 21.95
N SER A 111 -50.76 -11.37 22.16
CA SER A 111 -51.40 -10.15 22.67
C SER A 111 -50.84 -9.80 24.05
N ALA A 112 -50.83 -8.53 24.42
CA ALA A 112 -50.18 -8.04 25.64
C ALA A 112 -50.56 -8.78 26.94
N LYS A 113 -51.84 -9.12 27.07
CA LYS A 113 -52.35 -9.90 28.21
C LYS A 113 -51.86 -11.34 28.18
N GLU A 114 -51.89 -11.97 27.01
CA GLU A 114 -51.39 -13.34 26.81
C GLU A 114 -49.88 -13.40 26.98
N GLY A 115 -49.13 -12.39 26.52
CA GLY A 115 -47.70 -12.28 26.69
C GLY A 115 -47.30 -12.16 28.16
N LEU A 116 -48.01 -11.35 28.94
CA LEU A 116 -47.82 -11.27 30.39
C LEU A 116 -48.14 -12.60 31.07
N LEU A 117 -49.21 -13.30 30.65
CA LEU A 117 -49.60 -14.60 31.22
C LEU A 117 -48.56 -15.68 30.89
N LEU A 118 -48.11 -15.73 29.64
CA LEU A 118 -47.09 -16.66 29.16
C LEU A 118 -45.76 -16.41 29.88
N TRP A 119 -45.39 -15.15 30.11
CA TRP A 119 -44.23 -14.81 30.93
C TRP A 119 -44.36 -15.38 32.35
N CYS A 120 -45.51 -15.19 33.00
CA CYS A 120 -45.75 -15.75 34.33
C CYS A 120 -45.60 -17.28 34.32
N GLN A 121 -46.28 -17.95 33.40
CA GLN A 121 -46.25 -19.40 33.23
C GLN A 121 -44.84 -19.94 33.04
N ARG A 122 -44.03 -19.33 32.16
CA ARG A 122 -42.65 -19.76 31.93
C ARG A 122 -41.76 -19.58 33.14
N LYS A 123 -41.93 -18.48 33.85
CA LYS A 123 -41.11 -18.19 35.04
C LYS A 123 -41.51 -19.07 36.23
N THR A 124 -42.77 -19.45 36.33
CA THR A 124 -43.25 -20.33 37.40
C THR A 124 -43.30 -21.82 37.02
N ALA A 125 -43.06 -22.20 35.75
CA ALA A 125 -43.10 -23.59 35.30
C ALA A 125 -42.24 -24.58 36.12
N PRO A 126 -41.07 -24.21 36.67
CA PRO A 126 -40.29 -25.12 37.53
C PRO A 126 -40.94 -25.45 38.88
N TYR A 127 -41.93 -24.66 39.33
CA TYR A 127 -42.54 -24.80 40.65
C TYR A 127 -43.79 -25.67 40.58
N LYS A 128 -43.67 -26.92 41.02
CA LYS A 128 -44.73 -27.94 40.91
C LYS A 128 -46.05 -27.57 41.60
N ASN A 129 -45.99 -26.74 42.64
CA ASN A 129 -47.15 -26.27 43.41
C ASN A 129 -47.81 -25.02 42.83
N VAL A 130 -47.33 -24.49 41.70
CA VAL A 130 -47.85 -23.28 41.05
C VAL A 130 -48.30 -23.61 39.62
N ASN A 131 -49.55 -23.27 39.31
CA ASN A 131 -50.09 -23.40 37.97
C ASN A 131 -50.87 -22.13 37.61
N VAL A 132 -50.23 -21.23 36.86
CA VAL A 132 -50.80 -19.93 36.49
C VAL A 132 -51.61 -20.08 35.19
N GLN A 133 -52.94 -20.01 35.28
CA GLN A 133 -53.82 -20.11 34.10
C GLN A 133 -54.62 -18.83 33.82
N ASN A 134 -54.70 -17.93 34.79
CA ASN A 134 -55.49 -16.70 34.73
C ASN A 134 -54.94 -15.66 35.71
N PHE A 135 -55.40 -14.42 35.61
CA PHE A 135 -55.06 -13.34 36.55
C PHE A 135 -56.08 -13.19 37.68
N HIS A 136 -56.71 -14.28 38.13
CA HIS A 136 -57.61 -14.25 39.28
C HIS A 136 -57.29 -15.38 40.26
N ILE A 137 -58.11 -16.43 40.27
CA ILE A 137 -57.99 -17.65 41.10
C ILE A 137 -56.57 -18.25 41.15
N SER A 138 -55.79 -18.21 40.06
CA SER A 138 -54.44 -18.81 40.04
C SER A 138 -53.43 -18.14 40.98
N TRP A 139 -53.74 -16.93 41.45
CA TRP A 139 -52.87 -16.13 42.32
C TRP A 139 -53.34 -16.10 43.78
N LYS A 140 -54.50 -16.73 44.05
CA LYS A 140 -55.21 -16.62 45.32
C LYS A 140 -54.45 -17.26 46.50
N ASP A 141 -53.64 -18.29 46.24
CA ASP A 141 -52.85 -18.97 47.27
C ASP A 141 -51.50 -18.27 47.59
N GLY A 142 -51.18 -17.19 46.87
CA GLY A 142 -49.96 -16.41 47.06
C GLY A 142 -48.67 -17.08 46.55
N LEU A 143 -48.69 -18.36 46.20
CA LEU A 143 -47.48 -19.09 45.79
C LEU A 143 -46.93 -18.58 44.46
N ALA A 144 -47.81 -18.19 43.53
CA ALA A 144 -47.41 -17.64 42.24
C ALA A 144 -46.58 -16.34 42.36
N PHE A 145 -46.94 -15.43 43.28
CA PHE A 145 -46.16 -14.21 43.52
C PHE A 145 -44.77 -14.51 44.08
N ASN A 146 -44.70 -15.38 45.09
CA ASN A 146 -43.44 -15.81 45.69
C ASN A 146 -42.54 -16.54 44.68
N ALA A 147 -43.12 -17.39 43.82
CA ALA A 147 -42.38 -18.13 42.79
C ALA A 147 -41.77 -17.18 41.74
N LEU A 148 -42.50 -16.13 41.34
CA LEU A 148 -41.98 -15.11 40.42
C LEU A 148 -40.79 -14.35 41.01
N ILE A 149 -40.88 -13.96 42.28
CA ILE A 149 -39.79 -13.27 42.97
C ILE A 149 -38.59 -14.23 43.11
N HIS A 150 -38.80 -15.43 43.66
CA HIS A 150 -37.75 -16.44 43.84
C HIS A 150 -37.07 -16.83 42.52
N ARG A 151 -37.80 -16.85 41.40
CA ARG A 151 -37.19 -17.18 40.09
C ARG A 151 -36.17 -16.14 39.62
N HIS A 152 -36.41 -14.86 39.91
CA HIS A 152 -35.54 -13.76 39.48
C HIS A 152 -34.52 -13.37 40.55
N ARG A 153 -34.89 -13.52 41.82
CA ARG A 153 -34.09 -13.22 43.01
C ARG A 153 -34.31 -14.28 44.07
N PRO A 154 -33.65 -15.45 43.94
CA PRO A 154 -33.79 -16.57 44.87
C PRO A 154 -33.44 -16.20 46.31
N GLU A 155 -32.54 -15.24 46.50
CA GLU A 155 -32.05 -14.80 47.80
C GLU A 155 -33.10 -14.09 48.67
N LEU A 156 -34.22 -13.65 48.07
CA LEU A 156 -35.22 -12.84 48.77
C LEU A 156 -36.38 -13.67 49.35
N ILE A 157 -36.55 -14.92 48.94
CA ILE A 157 -37.71 -15.74 49.30
C ILE A 157 -37.26 -17.15 49.67
N GLU A 158 -37.54 -17.58 50.89
CA GLU A 158 -37.35 -18.99 51.29
C GLU A 158 -38.55 -19.83 50.85
N TYR A 159 -38.58 -20.20 49.57
CA TYR A 159 -39.77 -20.80 48.95
C TYR A 159 -40.19 -22.14 49.56
N ASP A 160 -39.25 -22.94 50.07
CA ASP A 160 -39.51 -24.26 50.66
C ASP A 160 -40.33 -24.20 51.96
N LYS A 161 -40.37 -23.04 52.63
CA LYS A 161 -41.15 -22.84 53.87
C LYS A 161 -42.62 -22.49 53.58
N LEU A 162 -42.95 -22.12 52.35
CA LEU A 162 -44.29 -21.66 51.97
C LEU A 162 -45.24 -22.84 51.78
N ARG A 163 -46.47 -22.70 52.27
CA ARG A 163 -47.49 -23.76 52.19
C ARG A 163 -48.79 -23.23 51.61
N LYS A 164 -49.48 -24.08 50.85
CA LYS A 164 -50.69 -23.69 50.11
C LYS A 164 -51.89 -23.39 51.03
N ASP A 165 -51.91 -23.96 52.22
CA ASP A 165 -52.96 -23.81 53.24
C ASP A 165 -52.86 -22.48 54.02
N ASP A 166 -51.79 -21.69 53.82
CA ASP A 166 -51.61 -20.38 54.44
C ASP A 166 -51.49 -19.23 53.40
N PRO A 167 -52.58 -18.93 52.67
CA PRO A 167 -52.54 -17.99 51.56
C PRO A 167 -52.29 -16.54 51.99
N VAL A 168 -52.76 -16.13 53.18
CA VAL A 168 -52.60 -14.76 53.69
C VAL A 168 -51.13 -14.47 53.97
N THR A 169 -50.43 -15.38 54.67
CA THR A 169 -48.99 -15.24 54.93
C THR A 169 -48.18 -15.25 53.63
N ASN A 170 -48.50 -16.14 52.69
CA ASN A 170 -47.81 -16.18 51.40
C ASN A 170 -47.93 -14.86 50.64
N LEU A 171 -49.15 -14.30 50.55
CA LEU A 171 -49.41 -13.03 49.86
C LEU A 171 -48.66 -11.87 50.54
N ASN A 172 -48.78 -11.74 51.86
CA ASN A 172 -48.10 -10.69 52.61
C ASN A 172 -46.57 -10.79 52.49
N ASN A 173 -46.00 -12.00 52.53
CA ASN A 173 -44.57 -12.21 52.33
C ASN A 173 -44.10 -11.69 50.96
N ALA A 174 -44.81 -12.04 49.88
CA ALA A 174 -44.46 -11.55 48.55
C ALA A 174 -44.59 -10.03 48.45
N PHE A 175 -45.65 -9.45 49.03
CA PHE A 175 -45.92 -8.01 48.96
C PHE A 175 -44.89 -7.19 49.76
N GLU A 176 -44.49 -7.67 50.93
CA GLU A 176 -43.45 -7.06 51.76
C GLU A 176 -42.07 -7.11 51.10
N VAL A 177 -41.72 -8.28 50.55
CA VAL A 177 -40.45 -8.43 49.84
C VAL A 177 -40.40 -7.55 48.60
N ALA A 178 -41.51 -7.45 47.87
CA ALA A 178 -41.62 -6.59 46.69
C ALA A 178 -41.46 -5.10 47.04
N GLU A 179 -42.08 -4.64 48.12
CA GLU A 179 -41.97 -3.24 48.56
C GLU A 179 -40.56 -2.91 49.06
N LYS A 180 -40.00 -3.75 49.94
CA LYS A 180 -38.73 -3.48 50.60
C LYS A 180 -37.51 -3.63 49.68
N TYR A 181 -37.53 -4.60 48.77
CA TYR A 181 -36.34 -4.98 47.99
C TYR A 181 -36.48 -4.73 46.48
N LEU A 182 -37.70 -4.59 45.96
CA LEU A 182 -37.96 -4.35 44.54
C LEU A 182 -38.56 -2.97 44.24
N ASP A 183 -38.83 -2.15 45.28
CA ASP A 183 -39.49 -0.84 45.19
C ASP A 183 -40.87 -0.88 44.48
N ILE A 184 -41.55 -2.03 44.56
CA ILE A 184 -42.91 -2.24 44.06
C ILE A 184 -43.88 -2.07 45.24
N PRO A 185 -44.69 -1.01 45.30
CA PRO A 185 -45.53 -0.74 46.46
C PRO A 185 -46.62 -1.80 46.63
N LYS A 186 -47.09 -2.02 47.85
CA LYS A 186 -48.21 -2.93 48.12
C LYS A 186 -49.50 -2.38 47.50
N MET A 187 -49.96 -2.99 46.40
CA MET A 187 -51.18 -2.56 45.69
C MET A 187 -52.39 -3.46 45.97
N LEU A 188 -52.17 -4.60 46.61
CA LEU A 188 -53.19 -5.61 46.89
C LEU A 188 -53.21 -5.89 48.39
N ASP A 189 -54.41 -6.10 48.91
CA ASP A 189 -54.63 -6.56 50.27
C ASP A 189 -54.78 -8.08 50.28
N ALA A 190 -54.04 -8.75 51.17
CA ALA A 190 -54.03 -10.21 51.24
C ALA A 190 -55.36 -10.79 51.74
N GLU A 191 -56.02 -10.12 52.69
CA GLU A 191 -57.30 -10.57 53.23
C GLU A 191 -58.40 -10.43 52.17
N ASP A 192 -58.41 -9.33 51.42
CA ASP A 192 -59.39 -9.10 50.34
C ASP A 192 -59.28 -10.17 49.23
N ILE A 193 -58.06 -10.56 48.85
CA ILE A 193 -57.84 -11.61 47.84
C ILE A 193 -58.35 -12.97 48.33
N VAL A 194 -58.09 -13.32 49.58
CA VAL A 194 -58.43 -14.64 50.13
C VAL A 194 -59.94 -14.73 50.39
N ASN A 195 -60.54 -13.69 50.96
CA ASN A 195 -61.97 -13.64 51.29
C ASN A 195 -62.86 -13.52 50.05
N THR A 196 -62.35 -12.97 48.95
CA THR A 196 -63.11 -12.86 47.71
C THR A 196 -63.10 -14.17 46.93
N ALA A 197 -64.28 -14.67 46.53
CA ALA A 197 -64.41 -15.92 45.77
C ALA A 197 -63.62 -15.90 44.45
N ARG A 198 -63.63 -14.75 43.75
CA ARG A 198 -62.86 -14.50 42.54
C ARG A 198 -62.18 -13.13 42.64
N PRO A 199 -60.86 -13.09 42.91
CA PRO A 199 -60.09 -11.85 42.91
C PRO A 199 -60.23 -11.07 41.60
N ASP A 200 -60.20 -9.74 41.68
CA ASP A 200 -60.35 -8.87 40.50
C ASP A 200 -59.17 -9.04 39.53
N GLU A 201 -59.50 -9.36 38.28
CA GLU A 201 -58.51 -9.68 37.25
C GLU A 201 -57.62 -8.47 36.91
N LYS A 202 -58.21 -7.27 36.88
CA LYS A 202 -57.52 -6.04 36.53
C LYS A 202 -56.54 -5.63 37.62
N ALA A 203 -56.93 -5.81 38.88
CA ALA A 203 -56.09 -5.53 40.03
C ALA A 203 -54.83 -6.43 40.04
N ILE A 204 -55.00 -7.75 39.84
CA ILE A 204 -53.87 -8.67 39.77
C ILE A 204 -52.99 -8.39 38.55
N MET A 205 -53.57 -8.16 37.37
CA MET A 205 -52.80 -7.80 36.17
C MET A 205 -51.93 -6.56 36.37
N THR A 206 -52.48 -5.53 37.03
CA THR A 206 -51.77 -4.28 37.35
C THR A 206 -50.57 -4.52 38.26
N TYR A 207 -50.74 -5.40 39.25
CA TYR A 207 -49.67 -5.70 40.18
C TYR A 207 -48.60 -6.58 39.55
N VAL A 208 -49.00 -7.64 38.83
CA VAL A 208 -48.09 -8.54 38.12
C VAL A 208 -47.29 -7.82 37.02
N SER A 209 -47.89 -6.86 36.30
CA SER A 209 -47.16 -6.07 35.31
C SER A 209 -46.06 -5.21 35.94
N SER A 210 -46.24 -4.76 37.19
CA SER A 210 -45.22 -4.04 37.94
C SER A 210 -43.99 -4.94 38.21
N PHE A 211 -44.20 -6.21 38.55
CA PHE A 211 -43.11 -7.19 38.64
C PHE A 211 -42.43 -7.43 37.29
N TYR A 212 -43.20 -7.52 36.20
CA TYR A 212 -42.62 -7.67 34.86
C TYR A 212 -41.67 -6.52 34.52
N HIS A 213 -42.06 -5.27 34.77
CA HIS A 213 -41.20 -4.11 34.50
C HIS A 213 -39.96 -4.07 35.39
N ALA A 214 -40.12 -4.37 36.68
CA ALA A 214 -39.01 -4.44 37.62
C ALA A 214 -37.96 -5.49 37.20
N PHE A 215 -38.39 -6.65 36.72
CA PHE A 215 -37.48 -7.72 36.31
C PHE A 215 -37.00 -7.61 34.86
N SER A 216 -37.77 -7.00 33.95
CA SER A 216 -37.36 -6.82 32.54
C SER A 216 -36.39 -5.66 32.32
N GLY A 217 -36.37 -4.66 33.22
CA GLY A 217 -35.41 -3.54 33.15
C GLY A 217 -33.94 -3.98 33.15
N ALA A 218 -33.59 -4.99 33.95
CA ALA A 218 -32.24 -5.54 34.02
C ALA A 218 -31.81 -6.23 32.71
N GLN A 219 -32.71 -6.99 32.09
CA GLN A 219 -32.44 -7.69 30.82
C GLN A 219 -32.29 -6.72 29.64
N LYS A 220 -33.06 -5.62 29.64
CA LYS A 220 -32.91 -4.54 28.65
C LYS A 220 -31.55 -3.85 28.77
N ALA A 221 -31.09 -3.59 29.98
CA ALA A 221 -29.77 -2.99 30.24
C ALA A 221 -28.62 -3.91 29.76
N GLU A 222 -28.70 -5.21 30.05
CA GLU A 222 -27.72 -6.20 29.58
C GLU A 222 -27.66 -6.28 28.04
N THR A 223 -28.82 -6.30 27.38
CA THR A 223 -28.89 -6.33 25.91
C THR A 223 -28.30 -5.07 25.28
N ALA A 224 -28.54 -3.90 25.88
CA ALA A 224 -27.93 -2.65 25.46
C ALA A 224 -26.41 -2.66 25.65
N ALA A 225 -25.91 -3.14 26.79
CA ALA A 225 -24.48 -3.29 27.06
C ALA A 225 -23.81 -4.23 26.02
N ASN A 226 -24.44 -5.36 25.71
CA ASN A 226 -23.94 -6.30 24.70
C ASN A 226 -23.88 -5.67 23.29
N ARG A 227 -24.85 -4.82 22.93
CA ARG A 227 -24.82 -4.07 21.66
C ARG A 227 -23.66 -3.07 21.64
N ILE A 228 -23.44 -2.34 22.72
CA ILE A 228 -22.32 -1.39 22.85
C ILE A 228 -20.98 -2.12 22.71
N CYS A 229 -20.81 -3.26 23.40
CA CYS A 229 -19.57 -4.04 23.32
C CYS A 229 -19.26 -4.50 21.89
N LYS A 230 -20.29 -4.94 21.14
CA LYS A 230 -20.11 -5.32 19.72
C LYS A 230 -19.66 -4.14 18.86
N VAL A 231 -20.26 -2.97 19.06
CA VAL A 231 -19.88 -1.75 18.31
C VAL A 231 -18.47 -1.30 18.67
N LEU A 232 -18.09 -1.42 19.94
CA LEU A 232 -16.74 -1.10 20.42
C LEU A 232 -15.69 -2.02 19.77
N ALA A 233 -15.94 -3.33 19.74
CA ALA A 233 -15.04 -4.30 19.14
C ALA A 233 -14.80 -4.01 17.64
N VAL A 234 -15.86 -3.71 16.88
CA VAL A 234 -15.74 -3.32 15.46
C VAL A 234 -14.93 -2.03 15.31
N ASN A 235 -15.08 -1.08 16.25
CA ASN A 235 -14.32 0.16 16.19
C ASN A 235 -12.83 -0.07 16.44
N GLN A 236 -12.50 -0.89 17.44
CA GLN A 236 -11.13 -1.24 17.78
C GLN A 236 -10.42 -1.97 16.64
N GLU A 237 -11.11 -2.88 15.93
CA GLU A 237 -10.57 -3.49 14.71
C GLU A 237 -10.30 -2.48 13.59
N ASN A 238 -11.17 -1.48 13.43
CA ASN A 238 -10.98 -0.44 12.41
C ASN A 238 -9.78 0.45 12.75
N GLU A 239 -9.63 0.83 14.03
CA GLU A 239 -8.47 1.60 14.51
C GLU A 239 -7.16 0.83 14.26
N HIS A 240 -7.14 -0.48 14.54
CA HIS A 240 -5.97 -1.31 14.25
C HIS A 240 -5.62 -1.35 12.75
N LEU A 241 -6.63 -1.51 11.88
CA LEU A 241 -6.44 -1.46 10.42
C LEU A 241 -5.93 -0.09 9.94
N MET A 242 -6.34 1.00 10.59
CA MET A 242 -5.85 2.36 10.28
C MET A 242 -4.37 2.51 10.66
N GLU A 243 -3.99 2.05 11.85
CA GLU A 243 -2.60 2.06 12.32
C GLU A 243 -1.68 1.23 11.43
N ASP A 244 -2.11 0.01 11.07
CA ASP A 244 -1.37 -0.88 10.18
C ASP A 244 -1.17 -0.25 8.80
N TYR A 245 -2.21 0.40 8.25
CA TYR A 245 -2.10 1.15 7.00
C TYR A 245 -1.07 2.28 7.12
N GLU A 246 -1.15 3.12 8.16
CA GLU A 246 -0.24 4.25 8.32
C GLU A 246 1.22 3.81 8.49
N LYS A 247 1.44 2.73 9.25
CA LYS A 247 2.76 2.17 9.47
C LYS A 247 3.36 1.64 8.16
N LEU A 248 2.63 0.78 7.45
CA LEU A 248 3.06 0.24 6.16
C LEU A 248 3.31 1.36 5.13
N ALA A 249 2.44 2.38 5.09
CA ALA A 249 2.61 3.52 4.19
C ALA A 249 3.91 4.28 4.49
N SER A 250 4.19 4.52 5.78
CA SER A 250 5.39 5.25 6.21
C SER A 250 6.66 4.48 5.87
N ASP A 251 6.71 3.20 6.23
CA ASP A 251 7.86 2.33 6.01
C ASP A 251 8.14 2.17 4.50
N LEU A 252 7.10 1.99 3.69
CA LEU A 252 7.22 1.85 2.25
C LEU A 252 7.69 3.15 1.58
N LEU A 253 7.11 4.30 1.94
CA LEU A 253 7.50 5.60 1.39
C LEU A 253 8.92 6.00 1.80
N GLU A 254 9.33 5.70 3.03
CA GLU A 254 10.70 5.92 3.47
C GLU A 254 11.68 5.04 2.69
N TRP A 255 11.35 3.76 2.52
CA TRP A 255 12.16 2.84 1.72
C TRP A 255 12.30 3.32 0.27
N ILE A 256 11.22 3.76 -0.38
CA ILE A 256 11.26 4.34 -1.73
C ILE A 256 12.19 5.56 -1.76
N LYS A 257 12.00 6.51 -0.84
CA LYS A 257 12.82 7.74 -0.76
C LYS A 257 14.31 7.46 -0.55
N ARG A 258 14.66 6.40 0.17
CA ARG A 258 16.06 5.99 0.39
C ARG A 258 16.65 5.20 -0.77
N THR A 259 15.82 4.47 -1.51
CA THR A 259 16.27 3.60 -2.61
C THR A 259 16.47 4.37 -3.91
N ILE A 260 15.64 5.38 -4.20
CA ILE A 260 15.74 6.19 -5.42
C ILE A 260 17.15 6.80 -5.60
N PRO A 261 17.77 7.47 -4.61
CA PRO A 261 19.11 8.03 -4.79
C PRO A 261 20.19 6.99 -5.11
N TRP A 262 20.07 5.77 -4.58
CA TRP A 262 20.97 4.66 -4.92
C TRP A 262 20.75 4.19 -6.37
N LEU A 263 19.49 4.13 -6.82
CA LEU A 263 19.14 3.83 -8.21
C LEU A 263 19.40 4.99 -9.17
N GLU A 264 19.61 6.21 -8.70
CA GLU A 264 19.96 7.40 -9.49
C GLU A 264 21.47 7.68 -9.49
N ASP A 265 22.25 6.99 -8.66
CA ASP A 265 23.70 7.06 -8.73
C ASP A 265 24.19 6.52 -10.08
N ARG A 266 24.85 7.38 -10.85
CA ARG A 266 25.42 7.08 -12.17
C ARG A 266 26.93 7.15 -12.17
N SER A 267 27.59 6.94 -11.01
CA SER A 267 29.05 6.96 -10.93
C SER A 267 29.67 5.81 -11.77
N PRO A 268 30.40 6.10 -12.87
CA PRO A 268 31.07 5.05 -13.64
C PRO A 268 32.23 4.46 -12.81
N GLN A 269 32.41 3.14 -12.90
CA GLN A 269 33.57 2.46 -12.31
C GLN A 269 34.65 2.26 -13.36
N LYS A 270 35.90 2.11 -12.91
CA LYS A 270 37.05 2.06 -13.81
C LYS A 270 37.25 0.68 -14.43
N THR A 271 36.74 -0.36 -13.77
CA THR A 271 36.93 -1.75 -14.20
C THR A 271 35.62 -2.46 -14.49
N ILE A 272 35.66 -3.42 -15.43
CA ILE A 272 34.52 -4.30 -15.72
C ILE A 272 34.09 -5.05 -14.46
N GLN A 273 35.04 -5.50 -13.63
CA GLN A 273 34.76 -6.27 -12.42
C GLN A 273 33.94 -5.47 -11.39
N GLU A 274 34.27 -4.20 -11.18
CA GLU A 274 33.49 -3.31 -10.28
C GLU A 274 32.08 -3.06 -10.83
N MET A 275 31.93 -2.90 -12.16
CA MET A 275 30.61 -2.78 -12.78
C MET A 275 29.79 -4.07 -12.72
N GLN A 276 30.44 -5.24 -12.85
CA GLN A 276 29.80 -6.54 -12.65
C GLN A 276 29.33 -6.73 -11.21
N GLN A 277 30.09 -6.24 -10.23
CA GLN A 277 29.65 -6.23 -8.83
C GLN A 277 28.40 -5.36 -8.65
N LYS A 278 28.38 -4.14 -9.19
CA LYS A 278 27.17 -3.28 -9.17
C LYS A 278 25.96 -3.96 -9.83
N LEU A 279 26.17 -4.73 -10.90
CA LEU A 279 25.11 -5.51 -11.55
C LEU A 279 24.59 -6.64 -10.65
N GLU A 280 25.48 -7.32 -9.91
CA GLU A 280 25.08 -8.37 -8.97
C GLU A 280 24.33 -7.80 -7.76
N ASP A 281 24.79 -6.67 -7.22
CA ASP A 281 24.06 -5.95 -6.17
C ASP A 281 22.65 -5.55 -6.64
N PHE A 282 22.51 -5.11 -7.90
CA PHE A 282 21.21 -4.82 -8.51
C PHE A 282 20.34 -6.07 -8.69
N ARG A 283 20.93 -7.23 -9.02
CA ARG A 283 20.21 -8.51 -9.11
C ARG A 283 19.73 -8.96 -7.74
N ASP A 284 20.56 -8.84 -6.71
CA ASP A 284 20.19 -9.17 -5.33
C ASP A 284 19.05 -8.27 -4.83
N TYR A 285 19.13 -6.97 -5.10
CA TYR A 285 18.04 -6.02 -4.90
C TYR A 285 16.73 -6.51 -5.55
N ARG A 286 16.76 -6.92 -6.82
CA ARG A 286 15.56 -7.39 -7.55
C ARG A 286 15.04 -8.75 -7.08
N ARG A 287 15.90 -9.63 -6.57
CA ARG A 287 15.56 -11.01 -6.18
C ARG A 287 15.14 -11.15 -4.72
N VAL A 288 15.73 -10.35 -3.84
CA VAL A 288 15.58 -10.52 -2.38
C VAL A 288 14.88 -9.31 -1.77
N HIS A 289 15.34 -8.10 -2.07
CA HIS A 289 14.89 -6.89 -1.37
C HIS A 289 13.59 -6.29 -1.92
N LYS A 290 13.41 -6.25 -3.24
CA LYS A 290 12.22 -5.68 -3.89
C LYS A 290 10.94 -6.53 -3.73
N PRO A 291 10.96 -7.87 -3.90
CA PRO A 291 9.75 -8.68 -3.83
C PRO A 291 8.89 -8.52 -2.56
N PRO A 292 9.44 -8.49 -1.33
CA PRO A 292 8.63 -8.25 -0.14
C PRO A 292 7.98 -6.86 -0.15
N LYS A 293 8.63 -5.84 -0.74
CA LYS A 293 8.06 -4.48 -0.86
C LYS A 293 6.91 -4.40 -1.85
N VAL A 294 6.91 -5.22 -2.90
CA VAL A 294 5.75 -5.40 -3.79
C VAL A 294 4.57 -5.98 -3.00
N GLN A 295 4.84 -6.97 -2.14
CA GLN A 295 3.81 -7.59 -1.30
C GLN A 295 3.27 -6.60 -0.26
N GLU A 296 4.12 -5.80 0.38
CA GLU A 296 3.72 -4.73 1.30
C GLU A 296 2.83 -3.69 0.61
N LYS A 297 3.18 -3.25 -0.60
CA LYS A 297 2.33 -2.35 -1.41
C LYS A 297 0.94 -2.95 -1.66
N CYS A 298 0.89 -4.22 -2.08
CA CYS A 298 -0.36 -4.92 -2.32
C CYS A 298 -1.20 -5.05 -1.04
N GLN A 299 -0.56 -5.43 0.07
CA GLN A 299 -1.22 -5.55 1.37
C GLN A 299 -1.80 -4.21 1.85
N LEU A 300 -1.08 -3.12 1.61
CA LEU A 300 -1.54 -1.77 1.95
C LEU A 300 -2.80 -1.39 1.17
N GLU A 301 -2.86 -1.68 -0.13
CA GLU A 301 -4.06 -1.46 -0.95
C GLU A 301 -5.24 -2.34 -0.50
N ILE A 302 -4.97 -3.59 -0.12
CA ILE A 302 -5.98 -4.49 0.46
C ILE A 302 -6.52 -3.90 1.75
N ASN A 303 -5.65 -3.52 2.70
CA ASN A 303 -6.05 -2.95 3.99
C ASN A 303 -6.93 -1.71 3.81
N PHE A 304 -6.54 -0.82 2.89
CA PHE A 304 -7.32 0.38 2.56
C PHE A 304 -8.71 0.04 2.02
N ASN A 305 -8.80 -0.85 1.02
CA ASN A 305 -10.07 -1.22 0.40
C ASN A 305 -11.01 -1.96 1.37
N THR A 306 -10.45 -2.83 2.22
CA THR A 306 -11.18 -3.53 3.27
C THR A 306 -11.72 -2.54 4.30
N LEU A 307 -10.90 -1.62 4.80
CA LEU A 307 -11.30 -0.61 5.77
C LEU A 307 -12.37 0.34 5.20
N GLN A 308 -12.19 0.81 3.97
CA GLN A 308 -13.14 1.69 3.29
C GLN A 308 -14.51 1.01 3.12
N THR A 309 -14.53 -0.28 2.80
CA THR A 309 -15.76 -1.08 2.70
C THR A 309 -16.41 -1.30 4.07
N LYS A 310 -15.64 -1.64 5.11
CA LYS A 310 -16.13 -1.80 6.49
C LYS A 310 -16.79 -0.51 7.00
N LEU A 311 -16.17 0.64 6.78
CA LEU A 311 -16.69 1.95 7.21
C LEU A 311 -17.98 2.32 6.46
N ARG A 312 -18.02 2.10 5.13
CA ARG A 312 -19.21 2.33 4.31
C ARG A 312 -20.40 1.48 4.75
N LEU A 313 -20.20 0.18 4.96
CA LEU A 313 -21.26 -0.73 5.41
C LEU A 313 -21.80 -0.35 6.80
N SER A 314 -20.96 0.28 7.62
CA SER A 314 -21.33 0.75 8.97
C SER A 314 -21.87 2.19 8.99
N ASN A 315 -22.07 2.83 7.82
CA ASN A 315 -22.44 4.24 7.68
C ASN A 315 -21.54 5.20 8.47
N ARG A 316 -20.23 4.89 8.53
CA ARG A 316 -19.22 5.74 9.17
C ARG A 316 -18.47 6.57 8.13
N PRO A 317 -17.86 7.71 8.52
CA PRO A 317 -17.01 8.50 7.64
C PRO A 317 -15.91 7.65 7.00
N ALA A 318 -15.53 8.00 5.77
CA ALA A 318 -14.43 7.37 5.06
C ALA A 318 -13.10 7.59 5.80
N PHE A 319 -12.23 6.60 5.75
CA PHE A 319 -10.87 6.76 6.24
C PHE A 319 -10.08 7.63 5.27
N MET A 320 -9.41 8.65 5.79
CA MET A 320 -8.52 9.51 5.02
C MET A 320 -7.13 9.47 5.67
N PRO A 321 -6.11 8.90 4.99
CA PRO A 321 -4.74 8.87 5.50
C PRO A 321 -4.17 10.26 5.77
N SER A 322 -3.13 10.32 6.60
CA SER A 322 -2.30 11.52 6.76
C SER A 322 -1.76 12.05 5.43
N GLU A 323 -1.54 13.36 5.37
CA GLU A 323 -1.03 14.05 4.16
C GLU A 323 0.27 13.41 3.64
N GLY A 324 0.34 13.17 2.33
CA GLY A 324 1.49 12.53 1.67
C GLY A 324 1.55 11.01 1.84
N LYS A 325 0.57 10.38 2.50
CA LYS A 325 0.45 8.92 2.65
C LYS A 325 -0.80 8.37 1.95
N MET A 326 -1.36 9.10 0.98
CA MET A 326 -2.51 8.57 0.23
C MET A 326 -2.06 7.41 -0.66
N VAL A 327 -2.99 6.52 -1.01
CA VAL A 327 -2.73 5.43 -1.97
C VAL A 327 -2.22 5.98 -3.32
N SER A 328 -2.65 7.18 -3.71
CA SER A 328 -2.10 7.89 -4.88
C SER A 328 -0.63 8.25 -4.72
N ASP A 329 -0.22 8.74 -3.55
CA ASP A 329 1.15 9.16 -3.27
C ASP A 329 2.10 7.97 -3.29
N ILE A 330 1.65 6.83 -2.73
CA ILE A 330 2.38 5.57 -2.77
C ILE A 330 2.53 5.07 -4.20
N ASN A 331 1.47 5.16 -5.01
CA ASN A 331 1.55 4.77 -6.41
C ASN A 331 2.47 5.68 -7.23
N ASN A 332 2.45 6.99 -6.98
CA ASN A 332 3.37 7.93 -7.62
C ASN A 332 4.83 7.65 -7.23
N GLY A 333 5.11 7.45 -5.93
CA GLY A 333 6.44 7.10 -5.45
C GLY A 333 6.94 5.77 -6.03
N TRP A 334 6.05 4.78 -6.15
CA TRP A 334 6.36 3.50 -6.76
C TRP A 334 6.66 3.62 -8.26
N GLN A 335 5.91 4.44 -9.01
CA GLN A 335 6.20 4.71 -10.42
C GLN A 335 7.55 5.39 -10.61
N HIS A 336 7.91 6.35 -9.75
CA HIS A 336 9.23 6.99 -9.79
C HIS A 336 10.35 5.98 -9.52
N LEU A 337 10.16 5.06 -8.57
CA LEU A 337 11.09 3.96 -8.32
C LEU A 337 11.27 3.08 -9.56
N GLU A 338 10.19 2.67 -10.22
CA GLU A 338 10.25 1.84 -11.43
C GLU A 338 10.96 2.55 -12.60
N GLN A 339 10.77 3.87 -12.73
CA GLN A 339 11.50 4.68 -13.72
C GLN A 339 13.00 4.74 -13.40
N ALA A 340 13.36 4.96 -12.13
CA ALA A 340 14.76 4.97 -11.69
C ALA A 340 15.42 3.60 -11.91
N GLU A 341 14.72 2.50 -11.62
CA GLU A 341 15.21 1.14 -11.89
C GLU A 341 15.48 0.90 -13.37
N LYS A 342 14.52 1.26 -14.24
CA LYS A 342 14.69 1.10 -15.68
C LYS A 342 15.89 1.90 -16.19
N GLY A 343 16.02 3.16 -15.75
CA GLY A 343 17.15 4.00 -16.10
C GLY A 343 18.49 3.47 -15.57
N TYR A 344 18.50 2.83 -14.40
CA TYR A 344 19.71 2.24 -13.83
C TYR A 344 20.14 0.98 -14.56
N GLU A 345 19.19 0.11 -14.90
CA GLU A 345 19.45 -1.11 -15.68
C GLU A 345 20.00 -0.76 -17.07
N GLU A 346 19.38 0.19 -17.76
CA GLU A 346 19.87 0.67 -19.06
C GLU A 346 21.27 1.27 -18.96
N TRP A 347 21.55 2.08 -17.93
CA TRP A 347 22.87 2.65 -17.69
C TRP A 347 23.92 1.58 -17.40
N LEU A 348 23.67 0.64 -16.49
CA LEU A 348 24.58 -0.45 -16.16
C LEU A 348 24.96 -1.27 -17.40
N LEU A 349 23.97 -1.64 -18.22
CA LEU A 349 24.19 -2.42 -19.43
C LEU A 349 24.95 -1.64 -20.51
N ASN A 350 24.71 -0.34 -20.64
CA ASN A 350 25.46 0.51 -21.56
C ASN A 350 26.92 0.65 -21.13
N GLU A 351 27.15 0.85 -19.84
CA GLU A 351 28.49 1.05 -19.29
C GLU A 351 29.33 -0.24 -19.32
N ILE A 352 28.74 -1.40 -19.01
CA ILE A 352 29.42 -2.70 -19.16
C ILE A 352 29.82 -2.92 -20.62
N ARG A 353 28.91 -2.69 -21.58
CA ARG A 353 29.22 -2.82 -23.01
C ARG A 353 30.31 -1.85 -23.47
N ARG A 354 30.32 -0.62 -22.93
CA ARG A 354 31.36 0.38 -23.20
C ARG A 354 32.72 -0.12 -22.72
N LEU A 355 32.80 -0.62 -21.49
CA LEU A 355 34.04 -1.16 -20.93
C LEU A 355 34.52 -2.41 -21.66
N GLU A 356 33.62 -3.34 -22.02
CA GLU A 356 33.97 -4.52 -22.84
C GLU A 356 34.54 -4.12 -24.21
N ARG A 357 33.95 -3.10 -24.86
CA ARG A 357 34.48 -2.54 -26.11
C ARG A 357 35.86 -1.91 -25.91
N LEU A 358 36.04 -1.14 -24.84
CA LEU A 358 37.34 -0.53 -24.50
C LEU A 358 38.43 -1.57 -24.30
N ASP A 359 38.17 -2.62 -23.52
CA ASP A 359 39.14 -3.70 -23.27
C ASP A 359 39.49 -4.44 -24.57
N HIS A 360 38.49 -4.71 -25.41
CA HIS A 360 38.72 -5.34 -26.72
C HIS A 360 39.57 -4.45 -27.66
N LEU A 361 39.25 -3.16 -27.75
CA LEU A 361 40.00 -2.20 -28.57
C LEU A 361 41.43 -2.00 -28.05
N ALA A 362 41.60 -1.93 -26.73
CA ALA A 362 42.92 -1.79 -26.11
C ALA A 362 43.81 -3.01 -26.37
N GLU A 363 43.26 -4.22 -26.28
CA GLU A 363 43.98 -5.45 -26.62
C GLU A 363 44.30 -5.51 -28.13
N LYS A 364 43.35 -5.14 -28.98
CA LYS A 364 43.55 -5.06 -30.44
C LYS A 364 44.63 -4.06 -30.82
N PHE A 365 44.66 -2.89 -30.18
CA PHE A 365 45.71 -1.89 -30.32
C PHE A 365 47.06 -2.46 -29.91
N ARG A 366 47.14 -3.07 -28.71
CA ARG A 366 48.38 -3.66 -28.18
C ARG A 366 48.97 -4.71 -29.12
N GLN A 367 48.15 -5.60 -29.65
CA GLN A 367 48.56 -6.64 -30.59
C GLN A 367 49.04 -6.04 -31.91
N LYS A 368 48.24 -5.16 -32.54
CA LYS A 368 48.60 -4.56 -33.83
C LYS A 368 49.86 -3.68 -33.74
N ALA A 369 49.97 -2.87 -32.68
CA ALA A 369 51.14 -2.05 -32.42
C ALA A 369 52.40 -2.90 -32.23
N SER A 370 52.33 -3.97 -31.42
CA SER A 370 53.47 -4.86 -31.21
C SER A 370 53.92 -5.57 -32.48
N ILE A 371 52.98 -6.02 -33.32
CA ILE A 371 53.30 -6.66 -34.61
C ILE A 371 53.93 -5.65 -35.58
N HIS A 372 53.45 -4.40 -35.59
CA HIS A 372 54.02 -3.34 -36.43
C HIS A 372 55.44 -2.98 -35.98
N GLU A 373 55.64 -2.76 -34.69
CA GLU A 373 56.96 -2.47 -34.10
C GLU A 373 57.98 -3.58 -34.44
N ALA A 374 57.60 -4.84 -34.27
CA ALA A 374 58.45 -5.99 -34.63
C ALA A 374 58.81 -6.02 -36.13
N TRP A 375 57.92 -5.56 -37.03
CA TRP A 375 58.22 -5.46 -38.45
C TRP A 375 59.14 -4.28 -38.79
N THR A 376 59.00 -3.15 -38.07
CA THR A 376 59.87 -1.97 -38.26
C THR A 376 61.28 -2.14 -37.73
N GLU A 377 61.49 -3.11 -36.82
CA GLU A 377 62.78 -3.37 -36.20
C GLU A 377 63.86 -3.66 -37.26
N GLY A 378 64.96 -2.89 -37.20
CA GLY A 378 66.09 -3.02 -38.14
C GLY A 378 65.89 -2.45 -39.54
N LYS A 379 64.65 -2.10 -39.95
CA LYS A 379 64.37 -1.54 -41.29
C LYS A 379 65.02 -0.18 -41.50
N GLU A 380 64.99 0.67 -40.48
CA GLU A 380 65.61 2.00 -40.53
C GLU A 380 67.13 1.90 -40.70
N ALA A 381 67.77 0.95 -39.99
CA ALA A 381 69.20 0.70 -40.11
C ALA A 381 69.56 0.17 -41.50
N MET A 382 68.73 -0.71 -42.08
CA MET A 382 68.88 -1.20 -43.45
C MET A 382 68.81 -0.05 -44.47
N LEU A 383 67.83 0.85 -44.34
CA LEU A 383 67.65 1.97 -45.28
C LEU A 383 68.80 2.98 -45.24
N LYS A 384 69.44 3.15 -44.09
CA LYS A 384 70.60 4.07 -43.92
C LYS A 384 71.92 3.49 -44.44
N GLN A 385 71.98 2.22 -44.83
CA GLN A 385 73.20 1.64 -45.37
C GLN A 385 73.58 2.32 -46.70
N LYS A 386 74.89 2.48 -46.92
CA LYS A 386 75.46 3.11 -48.12
C LYS A 386 76.18 2.09 -49.00
N ASP A 387 75.63 0.88 -49.04
CA ASP A 387 76.09 -0.27 -49.83
C ASP A 387 76.18 0.00 -51.34
N TYR A 388 75.39 0.97 -51.83
CA TYR A 388 75.43 1.40 -53.22
C TYR A 388 76.69 2.19 -53.62
N GLU A 389 77.41 2.81 -52.68
CA GLU A 389 78.59 3.64 -52.98
C GLU A 389 79.78 2.81 -53.51
N THR A 390 79.86 1.53 -53.16
CA THR A 390 80.93 0.62 -53.58
C THR A 390 80.46 -0.48 -54.55
N ALA A 391 79.22 -0.39 -55.04
CA ALA A 391 78.59 -1.42 -55.85
C ALA A 391 79.03 -1.37 -57.32
N THR A 392 79.10 -2.53 -57.98
CA THR A 392 79.25 -2.58 -59.45
C THR A 392 77.90 -2.31 -60.14
N LEU A 393 77.92 -2.08 -61.46
CA LEU A 393 76.69 -1.84 -62.24
C LEU A 393 75.69 -3.02 -62.16
N SER A 394 76.18 -4.25 -62.01
CA SER A 394 75.28 -5.40 -61.82
C SER A 394 74.70 -5.44 -60.41
N ASP A 395 75.51 -5.10 -59.40
CA ASP A 395 75.08 -5.11 -57.99
C ASP A 395 74.08 -3.99 -57.71
N ILE A 396 74.28 -2.79 -58.27
CA ILE A 396 73.34 -1.67 -58.08
C ILE A 396 71.96 -1.99 -58.67
N LYS A 397 71.91 -2.61 -59.85
CA LYS A 397 70.66 -3.07 -60.48
C LYS A 397 69.95 -4.13 -59.63
N ALA A 398 70.72 -5.01 -58.99
CA ALA A 398 70.16 -5.99 -58.04
C ALA A 398 69.64 -5.32 -56.75
N LEU A 399 70.34 -4.31 -56.23
CA LEU A 399 69.92 -3.53 -55.07
C LEU A 399 68.63 -2.74 -55.35
N ILE A 400 68.49 -2.15 -56.53
CA ILE A 400 67.26 -1.46 -56.95
C ILE A 400 66.07 -2.40 -56.93
N ARG A 401 66.18 -3.60 -57.54
CA ARG A 401 65.09 -4.59 -57.49
C ARG A 401 64.73 -5.04 -56.08
N LYS A 402 65.73 -5.18 -55.19
CA LYS A 402 65.48 -5.47 -53.76
C LYS A 402 64.76 -4.30 -53.08
N HIS A 403 65.11 -3.07 -53.42
CA HIS A 403 64.48 -1.86 -52.89
C HIS A 403 63.03 -1.71 -53.37
N GLU A 404 62.75 -1.98 -54.65
CA GLU A 404 61.38 -2.02 -55.19
C GLU A 404 60.51 -3.07 -54.46
N ALA A 405 61.08 -4.25 -54.17
CA ALA A 405 60.38 -5.27 -53.38
C ALA A 405 60.10 -4.79 -51.95
N PHE A 406 61.04 -4.07 -51.33
CA PHE A 406 60.84 -3.45 -50.02
C PHE A 406 59.75 -2.37 -50.04
N GLU A 407 59.70 -1.54 -51.08
CA GLU A 407 58.67 -0.51 -51.23
C GLU A 407 57.28 -1.09 -51.43
N SER A 408 57.18 -2.21 -52.15
CA SER A 408 55.92 -2.96 -52.25
C SER A 408 55.48 -3.53 -50.90
N ASP A 409 56.41 -4.04 -50.09
CA ASP A 409 56.13 -4.51 -48.72
C ASP A 409 55.71 -3.34 -47.81
N LEU A 410 56.43 -2.22 -47.88
CA LEU A 410 56.10 -0.98 -47.17
C LEU A 410 54.68 -0.49 -47.53
N ALA A 411 54.33 -0.44 -48.81
CA ALA A 411 52.98 -0.03 -49.23
C ALA A 411 51.88 -0.95 -48.68
N ALA A 412 52.12 -2.28 -48.60
CA ALA A 412 51.18 -3.22 -48.01
C ALA A 412 50.96 -3.02 -46.49
N HIS A 413 51.90 -2.37 -45.81
CA HIS A 413 51.82 -2.08 -44.38
C HIS A 413 51.14 -0.74 -44.04
N GLN A 414 50.83 0.10 -45.02
CA GLN A 414 50.14 1.40 -44.83
C GLN A 414 48.79 1.26 -44.12
N ASP A 415 47.93 0.35 -44.61
CA ASP A 415 46.60 0.08 -44.03
C ASP A 415 46.70 -0.35 -42.55
N ARG A 416 47.79 -1.03 -42.17
CA ARG A 416 48.01 -1.44 -40.77
C ARG A 416 48.24 -0.24 -39.86
N VAL A 417 49.01 0.76 -40.31
CA VAL A 417 49.27 1.99 -39.54
C VAL A 417 48.01 2.81 -39.38
N GLU A 418 47.25 2.97 -40.47
CA GLU A 418 45.94 3.67 -40.46
C GLU A 418 44.97 3.01 -39.48
N GLN A 419 44.89 1.68 -39.45
CA GLN A 419 44.07 0.96 -38.48
C GLN A 419 44.54 1.14 -37.02
N ILE A 420 45.84 1.20 -36.77
CA ILE A 420 46.38 1.46 -35.42
C ILE A 420 45.96 2.85 -34.95
N ALA A 421 46.10 3.86 -35.82
CA ALA A 421 45.70 5.24 -35.53
C ALA A 421 44.19 5.36 -35.30
N ALA A 422 43.38 4.72 -36.15
CA ALA A 422 41.92 4.71 -36.01
C ALA A 422 41.46 4.08 -34.67
N ILE A 423 42.07 2.96 -34.27
CA ILE A 423 41.76 2.32 -32.97
C ILE A 423 42.17 3.23 -31.80
N ALA A 424 43.33 3.88 -31.88
CA ALA A 424 43.78 4.82 -30.85
C ALA A 424 42.82 6.01 -30.72
N GLN A 425 42.31 6.53 -31.84
CA GLN A 425 41.30 7.58 -31.83
C GLN A 425 39.98 7.10 -31.19
N GLU A 426 39.49 5.92 -31.56
CA GLU A 426 38.27 5.33 -30.98
C GLU A 426 38.40 5.12 -29.46
N LEU A 427 39.59 4.72 -28.98
CA LEU A 427 39.87 4.62 -27.54
C LEU A 427 39.81 5.97 -26.83
N ASN A 428 40.23 7.07 -27.48
CA ASN A 428 40.09 8.41 -26.93
C ASN A 428 38.64 8.89 -26.90
N GLU A 429 37.86 8.63 -27.96
CA GLU A 429 36.44 9.01 -28.03
C GLU A 429 35.60 8.32 -26.95
N LEU A 430 36.06 7.16 -26.47
CA LEU A 430 35.44 6.40 -25.40
C LEU A 430 36.06 6.67 -24.01
N ASP A 431 36.89 7.70 -23.85
CA ASP A 431 37.55 8.07 -22.59
C ASP A 431 38.28 6.89 -21.90
N TYR A 432 39.13 6.19 -22.66
CA TYR A 432 39.93 5.10 -22.11
C TYR A 432 40.92 5.60 -21.05
N TYR A 433 41.02 4.88 -19.92
CA TYR A 433 41.82 5.33 -18.77
C TYR A 433 43.32 5.52 -19.08
N ASP A 434 43.86 4.73 -20.00
CA ASP A 434 45.28 4.77 -20.42
C ASP A 434 45.44 5.35 -21.84
N SER A 435 44.49 6.17 -22.28
CA SER A 435 44.58 6.96 -23.50
C SER A 435 45.91 7.71 -23.67
N PRO A 436 46.50 8.33 -22.64
CA PRO A 436 47.80 9.00 -22.77
C PRO A 436 48.93 8.08 -23.24
N SER A 437 49.01 6.86 -22.72
CA SER A 437 50.04 5.89 -23.12
C SER A 437 49.79 5.34 -24.52
N VAL A 438 48.52 5.08 -24.86
CA VAL A 438 48.10 4.66 -26.21
C VAL A 438 48.48 5.73 -27.24
N ASN A 439 48.18 7.00 -26.96
CA ASN A 439 48.50 8.12 -27.85
C ASN A 439 50.00 8.33 -28.01
N ALA A 440 50.77 8.26 -26.92
CA ALA A 440 52.22 8.36 -26.99
C ALA A 440 52.84 7.24 -27.82
N ARG A 441 52.31 6.01 -27.72
CA ARG A 441 52.76 4.87 -28.53
C ARG A 441 52.35 5.01 -29.99
N CYS A 442 51.11 5.42 -30.25
CA CYS A 442 50.60 5.65 -31.61
C CYS A 442 51.41 6.73 -32.32
N GLN A 443 51.69 7.85 -31.64
CA GLN A 443 52.49 8.93 -32.20
C GLN A 443 53.89 8.45 -32.59
N LYS A 444 54.57 7.68 -31.72
CA LYS A 444 55.87 7.09 -32.04
C LYS A 444 55.84 6.20 -33.28
N ILE A 445 54.78 5.41 -33.45
CA ILE A 445 54.61 4.56 -34.64
C ILE A 445 54.43 5.42 -35.89
N CYS A 446 53.58 6.46 -35.83
CA CYS A 446 53.37 7.38 -36.95
C CYS A 446 54.66 8.14 -37.30
N ASP A 447 55.37 8.68 -36.31
CA ASP A 447 56.64 9.38 -36.51
C ASP A 447 57.68 8.44 -37.16
N GLN A 448 57.79 7.20 -36.67
CA GLN A 448 58.70 6.20 -37.24
C GLN A 448 58.30 5.82 -38.67
N TRP A 449 57.00 5.74 -38.97
CA TRP A 449 56.49 5.47 -40.30
C TRP A 449 56.84 6.58 -41.30
N ASP A 450 56.65 7.84 -40.92
CA ASP A 450 57.02 9.01 -41.74
C ASP A 450 58.53 9.03 -42.00
N VAL A 451 59.34 8.71 -40.98
CA VAL A 451 60.80 8.57 -41.13
C VAL A 451 61.14 7.44 -42.11
N LEU A 452 60.54 6.25 -42.00
CA LEU A 452 60.76 5.15 -42.93
C LEU A 452 60.39 5.53 -44.37
N GLY A 453 59.26 6.20 -44.57
CA GLY A 453 58.85 6.71 -45.87
C GLY A 453 59.89 7.66 -46.47
N SER A 454 60.35 8.63 -45.69
CA SER A 454 61.37 9.60 -46.13
C SER A 454 62.72 8.95 -46.47
N LEU A 455 63.19 8.00 -45.63
CA LEU A 455 64.44 7.27 -45.86
C LEU A 455 64.36 6.36 -47.08
N THR A 456 63.19 5.74 -47.30
CA THR A 456 62.94 4.89 -48.47
C THR A 456 63.04 5.70 -49.75
N HIS A 457 62.40 6.88 -49.78
CA HIS A 457 62.48 7.78 -50.92
C HIS A 457 63.91 8.29 -51.16
N SER A 458 64.60 8.74 -50.12
CA SER A 458 65.99 9.21 -50.23
C SER A 458 66.95 8.11 -50.69
N ARG A 459 66.76 6.87 -50.23
CA ARG A 459 67.55 5.72 -50.69
C ARG A 459 67.26 5.41 -52.15
N ARG A 460 66.00 5.44 -52.60
CA ARG A 460 65.64 5.26 -54.02
C ARG A 460 66.39 6.26 -54.90
N GLU A 461 66.32 7.55 -54.58
CA GLU A 461 67.02 8.59 -55.34
C GLU A 461 68.53 8.37 -55.39
N ALA A 462 69.13 7.95 -54.27
CA ALA A 462 70.57 7.67 -54.21
C ALA A 462 70.96 6.45 -55.07
N LEU A 463 70.15 5.39 -55.07
CA LEU A 463 70.35 4.20 -55.89
C LEU A 463 70.25 4.52 -57.38
N GLU A 464 69.17 5.19 -57.80
CA GLU A 464 68.94 5.60 -59.20
C GLU A 464 70.03 6.55 -59.70
N LYS A 465 70.47 7.50 -58.86
CA LYS A 465 71.59 8.40 -59.19
C LYS A 465 72.89 7.63 -59.41
N THR A 466 73.18 6.67 -58.55
CA THR A 466 74.42 5.87 -58.63
C THR A 466 74.38 4.93 -59.84
N GLU A 467 73.25 4.30 -60.12
CA GLU A 467 73.03 3.51 -61.33
C GLU A 467 73.32 4.34 -62.58
N LYS A 468 72.70 5.53 -62.70
CA LYS A 468 72.91 6.42 -63.84
C LYS A 468 74.38 6.81 -64.04
N GLN A 469 75.10 7.07 -62.94
CA GLN A 469 76.53 7.37 -63.01
C GLN A 469 77.35 6.17 -63.52
N LEU A 470 77.06 4.97 -63.02
CA LEU A 470 77.75 3.75 -63.44
C LEU A 470 77.41 3.37 -64.89
N GLU A 471 76.18 3.57 -65.34
CA GLU A 471 75.79 3.39 -66.75
C GLU A 471 76.55 4.36 -67.67
N THR A 472 76.67 5.63 -67.27
CA THR A 472 77.44 6.62 -68.05
C THR A 472 78.92 6.23 -68.14
N ILE A 473 79.51 5.73 -67.06
CA ILE A 473 80.91 5.25 -67.04
C ILE A 473 81.06 4.04 -67.97
N ASP A 474 80.13 3.08 -67.93
CA ASP A 474 80.15 1.89 -68.79
C ASP A 474 80.02 2.27 -70.28
N GLU A 475 79.13 3.21 -70.61
CA GLU A 475 79.00 3.75 -71.96
C GLU A 475 80.30 4.39 -72.46
N LEU A 476 80.95 5.21 -71.62
CA LEU A 476 82.22 5.85 -71.96
C LEU A 476 83.36 4.83 -72.10
N HIS A 477 83.42 3.81 -71.23
CA HIS A 477 84.37 2.69 -71.37
C HIS A 477 84.15 1.93 -72.68
N LEU A 478 82.89 1.68 -73.05
CA LEU A 478 82.54 1.03 -74.31
C LEU A 478 82.92 1.90 -75.52
N GLU A 479 82.68 3.20 -75.48
CA GLU A 479 83.09 4.14 -76.54
C GLU A 479 84.61 4.17 -76.68
N TYR A 480 85.34 4.29 -75.56
CA TYR A 480 86.80 4.24 -75.56
C TYR A 480 87.30 2.92 -76.16
N ALA A 481 86.80 1.77 -75.71
CA ALA A 481 87.21 0.47 -76.24
C ALA A 481 86.95 0.35 -77.75
N LYS A 482 85.79 0.81 -78.23
CA LYS A 482 85.44 0.83 -79.66
C LYS A 482 86.38 1.70 -80.50
N ARG A 483 86.86 2.83 -79.96
CA ARG A 483 87.77 3.75 -80.68
C ARG A 483 89.23 3.35 -80.56
N ALA A 484 89.63 2.83 -79.39
CA ALA A 484 90.99 2.42 -79.10
C ALA A 484 91.40 1.19 -79.92
N ALA A 485 90.50 0.23 -80.15
CA ALA A 485 90.84 -0.98 -80.91
C ALA A 485 91.28 -0.69 -82.37
N PRO A 486 90.50 0.04 -83.20
CA PRO A 486 90.97 0.45 -84.53
C PRO A 486 92.19 1.37 -84.50
N PHE A 487 92.28 2.28 -83.51
CA PHE A 487 93.42 3.18 -83.37
C PHE A 487 94.73 2.43 -83.04
N ASN A 488 94.65 1.42 -82.16
CA ASN A 488 95.80 0.59 -81.81
C ASN A 488 96.25 -0.23 -83.03
N ASN A 489 95.32 -0.81 -83.80
CA ASN A 489 95.64 -1.49 -85.05
C ASN A 489 96.31 -0.54 -86.04
N TRP A 490 95.81 0.70 -86.19
CA TRP A 490 96.44 1.72 -87.04
C TRP A 490 97.86 2.06 -86.57
N MET A 491 98.08 2.19 -85.27
CA MET A 491 99.40 2.48 -84.71
C MET A 491 100.38 1.32 -84.94
N GLU A 492 99.92 0.07 -84.77
CA GLU A 492 100.71 -1.14 -85.09
C GLU A 492 101.09 -1.17 -86.57
N SER A 493 100.14 -0.98 -87.49
CA SER A 493 100.43 -0.89 -88.92
C SER A 493 101.37 0.26 -89.27
N ALA A 494 101.17 1.45 -88.70
CA ALA A 494 102.06 2.59 -88.95
C ALA A 494 103.48 2.36 -88.41
N MET A 495 103.63 1.66 -87.28
CA MET A 495 104.95 1.27 -86.77
C MET A 495 105.62 0.24 -87.68
N GLU A 496 104.87 -0.73 -88.22
CA GLU A 496 105.36 -1.71 -89.20
C GLU A 496 105.81 -0.99 -90.48
N ASP A 497 104.95 -0.15 -91.07
CA ASP A 497 105.24 0.65 -92.27
C ASP A 497 106.49 1.54 -92.10
N LEU A 498 106.71 2.12 -90.92
CA LEU A 498 107.87 2.97 -90.63
C LEU A 498 109.16 2.18 -90.37
N GLN A 499 109.05 0.91 -89.98
CA GLN A 499 110.19 0.01 -89.79
C GLN A 499 110.52 -0.79 -91.05
N ASP A 500 109.64 -0.77 -92.05
CA ASP A 500 109.82 -1.49 -93.30
C ASP A 500 111.03 -1.00 -94.08
N MET A 501 111.84 -1.97 -94.51
CA MET A 501 113.08 -1.72 -95.21
C MET A 501 112.78 -1.53 -96.71
N PHE A 502 112.86 -0.30 -97.19
CA PHE A 502 112.65 -0.01 -98.61
C PHE A 502 113.96 0.01 -99.41
N ILE A 503 113.91 -0.52 -100.63
CA ILE A 503 114.98 -0.45 -101.62
C ILE A 503 114.48 0.39 -102.78
N VAL A 504 115.19 1.46 -103.10
CA VAL A 504 114.82 2.45 -104.12
C VAL A 504 115.91 2.54 -105.18
N HIS A 505 115.51 2.61 -106.44
CA HIS A 505 116.38 2.57 -107.62
C HIS A 505 116.31 3.85 -108.47
N THR A 506 115.35 4.75 -108.21
CA THR A 506 115.21 6.05 -108.88
C THR A 506 114.95 7.20 -107.90
N ILE A 507 115.21 8.45 -108.32
CA ILE A 507 114.98 9.65 -107.48
C ILE A 507 113.48 9.92 -107.28
N GLU A 508 112.64 9.56 -108.26
CA GLU A 508 111.17 9.67 -108.16
C GLU A 508 110.57 8.72 -107.12
N GLU A 509 111.24 7.64 -106.75
CA GLU A 509 110.78 6.68 -105.74
C GLU A 509 111.02 7.14 -104.29
N ILE A 510 111.80 8.21 -104.08
CA ILE A 510 112.11 8.79 -102.76
C ILE A 510 111.25 10.04 -102.45
N GLN A 511 110.76 10.72 -103.48
CA GLN A 511 109.90 11.91 -103.36
C GLN A 511 108.45 11.51 -103.14
#